data_AF-A0A7Y1VG77-F1
#
_entry.id   AF-A0A7Y1VG77-F1
#
_cell.length_a   1.000
_cell.length_b   1.000
_cell.length_c   1.000
_cell.angle_alpha   90.00
_cell.angle_beta   90.00
_cell.angle_gamma   90.00
#
_symmetry.space_group_name_H-M   'P 1'
#
loop_
_entity.id
_entity.type
_entity.pdbx_description
1 polymer ?
#
loop_
_entity_poly.entity_id
_entity_poly.type
_entity_poly.pdbx_seq_one_letter_code
_entity_poly.pdbx_strand_id
1 'polypeptide(L)'
;MSLETRVGSDPYQSYVPRLLFEWQRDYNDETFREIAGTMVFADISGFTALSEMLSQFGKLGAEEVTDVIGDCFQALLDVVYPLGGRLLKFGGDALLLLFTGSDHARRAVNAAVGMLKEMGRVGKVKTSGGRITLRMSIGIHSGSFDFYLVGDSHRELIITGSAATTTAEMETAASAGEIAVSPATAS
;
A
#
# COMPACT_ATOMS: atom_id res chain seq x y z
N MET A 1 40.98 -18.89 2.19
CA MET A 1 39.66 -19.56 2.24
C MET A 1 38.68 -18.52 2.74
N SER A 2 37.97 -17.89 1.80
CA SER A 2 37.19 -16.67 2.01
C SER A 2 35.96 -16.96 2.87
N LEU A 3 35.73 -16.14 3.90
CA LEU A 3 34.42 -16.05 4.53
C LEU A 3 33.53 -15.19 3.63
N GLU A 4 32.57 -15.83 2.98
CA GLU A 4 31.40 -15.14 2.45
C GLU A 4 30.55 -14.66 3.64
N THR A 5 30.72 -13.39 4.00
CA THR A 5 29.79 -12.70 4.90
C THR A 5 28.47 -12.57 4.15
N ARG A 6 27.51 -13.47 4.42
CA ARG A 6 26.10 -13.20 4.13
C ARG A 6 25.75 -11.92 4.88
N VAL A 7 25.65 -10.81 4.15
CA VAL A 7 25.04 -9.58 4.65
C VAL A 7 23.62 -9.98 5.06
N GLY A 8 23.38 -10.12 6.37
CA GLY A 8 22.04 -10.24 6.90
C GLY A 8 21.29 -8.98 6.49
N SER A 9 20.15 -9.15 5.82
CA SER A 9 19.24 -8.05 5.54
C SER A 9 18.96 -7.29 6.83
N ASP A 10 19.11 -5.96 6.81
CA ASP A 10 18.79 -5.11 7.95
C ASP A 10 17.34 -5.42 8.40
N PRO A 11 17.12 -5.80 9.68
CA PRO A 11 15.81 -6.22 10.18
C PRO A 11 14.74 -5.13 10.04
N TYR A 12 15.14 -3.87 9.86
CA TYR A 12 14.23 -2.74 9.69
C TYR A 12 13.75 -2.54 8.25
N GLN A 13 14.28 -3.28 7.27
CA GLN A 13 13.89 -3.15 5.85
C GLN A 13 12.40 -3.38 5.60
N SER A 14 11.75 -4.20 6.42
CA SER A 14 10.31 -4.48 6.29
C SER A 14 9.42 -3.36 6.82
N TYR A 15 9.98 -2.39 7.56
CA TYR A 15 9.24 -1.31 8.21
C TYR A 15 9.33 0.01 7.45
N VAL A 16 10.21 0.08 6.45
CA VAL A 16 10.51 1.32 5.72
C VAL A 16 10.28 1.07 4.23
N PRO A 17 9.65 2.01 3.50
CA PRO A 17 9.41 1.85 2.07
C PRO A 17 10.73 1.63 1.32
N ARG A 18 10.75 0.66 0.39
CA ARG A 18 11.93 0.38 -0.45
C ARG A 18 12.46 1.63 -1.17
N LEU A 19 11.55 2.55 -1.50
CA LEU A 19 11.86 3.86 -2.07
C LEU A 19 12.90 4.64 -1.23
N LEU A 20 12.87 4.55 0.10
CA LEU A 20 13.78 5.32 0.95
C LEU A 20 15.20 4.76 0.95
N PHE A 21 15.36 3.44 0.82
CA PHE A 21 16.69 2.84 0.66
C PHE A 21 17.33 3.25 -0.67
N GLU A 22 16.55 3.26 -1.75
CA GLU A 22 16.98 3.74 -3.06
C GLU A 22 17.34 5.23 -3.01
N TRP A 23 16.48 6.04 -2.38
CA TRP A 23 16.72 7.47 -2.21
C TRP A 23 18.02 7.73 -1.46
N GLN A 24 18.19 7.15 -0.28
CA GLN A 24 19.38 7.38 0.55
C GLN A 24 20.66 6.96 -0.17
N ARG A 25 20.62 5.85 -0.92
CA ARG A 25 21.77 5.36 -1.68
C ARG A 25 22.15 6.32 -2.81
N ASP A 26 21.17 6.87 -3.52
CA ASP A 26 21.39 7.54 -4.80
C ASP A 26 21.45 9.09 -4.67
N TYR A 27 20.93 9.68 -3.59
CA TYR A 27 20.71 11.13 -3.44
C TYR A 27 21.08 11.67 -2.04
N ASN A 28 22.20 11.20 -1.49
CA ASN A 28 22.65 11.46 -0.11
C ASN A 28 22.30 12.87 0.41
N ASP A 29 21.53 12.92 1.50
CA ASP A 29 21.02 14.11 2.22
C ASP A 29 19.90 14.94 1.58
N GLU A 30 19.44 14.64 0.37
CA GLU A 30 18.24 15.30 -0.17
C GLU A 30 16.99 14.91 0.62
N THR A 31 16.22 15.91 1.05
CA THR A 31 14.97 15.72 1.80
C THR A 31 13.72 15.96 0.98
N PHE A 32 13.85 16.36 -0.28
CA PHE A 32 12.74 16.56 -1.21
C PHE A 32 13.02 15.90 -2.55
N ARG A 33 12.02 15.23 -3.12
CA ARG A 33 12.04 14.73 -4.50
C ARG A 33 10.67 14.81 -5.13
N GLU A 34 10.64 15.25 -6.39
CA GLU A 34 9.50 15.05 -7.27
C GLU A 34 9.67 13.71 -8.02
N ILE A 35 8.66 12.85 -7.99
CA ILE A 35 8.68 11.55 -8.68
C ILE A 35 7.45 11.45 -9.58
N ALA A 36 7.69 11.32 -10.89
CA ALA A 36 6.65 11.01 -11.86
C ALA A 36 6.29 9.52 -11.83
N GLY A 37 4.99 9.22 -11.83
CA GLY A 37 4.50 7.84 -11.84
C GLY A 37 2.99 7.74 -11.74
N THR A 38 2.52 6.56 -11.35
CA THR A 38 1.11 6.32 -11.00
C THR A 38 1.02 5.88 -9.56
N MET A 39 0.18 6.56 -8.79
CA MET A 39 -0.15 6.21 -7.42
C MET A 39 -1.48 5.48 -7.37
N VAL A 40 -1.53 4.46 -6.52
CA VAL A 40 -2.74 3.70 -6.20
C VAL A 40 -3.00 3.85 -4.72
N PHE A 41 -4.18 4.36 -4.37
CA PHE A 41 -4.69 4.35 -3.01
C PHE A 41 -5.79 3.30 -2.96
N ALA A 42 -5.55 2.22 -2.23
CA ALA A 42 -6.51 1.16 -2.01
C ALA A 42 -6.96 1.16 -0.54
N ASP A 43 -8.24 1.42 -0.29
CA ASP A 43 -8.83 1.34 1.05
C ASP A 43 -9.60 0.03 1.24
N ILE A 44 -9.43 -0.63 2.38
CA ILE A 44 -10.08 -1.91 2.66
C ILE A 44 -11.22 -1.71 3.66
N SER A 45 -12.42 -1.55 3.12
CA SER A 45 -13.65 -1.54 3.90
C SER A 45 -13.93 -2.84 4.66
N GLY A 46 -14.42 -2.69 5.90
CA GLY A 46 -14.83 -3.79 6.77
C GLY A 46 -13.81 -4.17 7.85
N PHE A 47 -12.59 -3.61 7.81
CA PHE A 47 -11.58 -3.86 8.85
C PHE A 47 -11.92 -3.23 10.19
N THR A 48 -12.46 -2.00 10.22
CA THR A 48 -12.93 -1.40 11.48
C THR A 48 -14.00 -2.27 12.14
N ALA A 49 -14.99 -2.72 11.37
CA ALA A 49 -16.06 -3.59 11.87
C ALA A 49 -15.53 -4.95 12.35
N LEU A 50 -14.55 -5.54 11.64
CA LEU A 50 -13.83 -6.74 12.09
C LEU A 50 -13.15 -6.50 13.43
N SER A 51 -12.43 -5.39 13.57
CA SER A 51 -11.66 -5.06 14.76
C SER A 51 -12.57 -4.84 15.97
N GLU A 52 -13.69 -4.13 15.79
CA GLU A 52 -14.70 -3.94 16.83
C GLU A 52 -15.35 -5.27 17.25
N MET A 53 -15.73 -6.12 16.29
CA MET A 53 -16.29 -7.45 16.56
C MET A 53 -15.32 -8.30 17.39
N LEU A 54 -14.06 -8.35 16.98
CA LEU A 54 -13.07 -9.21 17.62
C LEU A 54 -12.54 -8.66 18.94
N SER A 55 -12.59 -7.35 19.16
CA SER A 55 -12.19 -6.74 20.44
C SER A 55 -12.92 -7.34 21.66
N GLN A 56 -14.13 -7.87 21.48
CA GLN A 56 -14.94 -8.52 22.51
C GLN A 56 -14.33 -9.83 23.03
N PHE A 57 -13.41 -10.44 22.28
CA PHE A 57 -12.72 -11.69 22.65
C PHE A 57 -11.35 -11.44 23.31
N GLY A 58 -11.04 -10.19 23.67
CA GLY A 58 -9.81 -9.82 24.36
C GLY A 58 -8.56 -10.16 23.55
N LYS A 59 -7.57 -10.79 24.18
CA LYS A 59 -6.28 -11.08 23.55
C LYS A 59 -6.39 -11.95 22.29
N LEU A 60 -7.24 -12.98 22.34
CA LEU A 60 -7.44 -13.89 21.20
C LEU A 60 -8.02 -13.16 19.98
N GLY A 61 -8.95 -12.23 20.22
CA GLY A 61 -9.51 -11.41 19.15
C GLY A 61 -8.48 -10.46 18.52
N ALA A 62 -7.59 -9.87 19.33
CA ALA A 62 -6.52 -9.00 18.82
C ALA A 62 -5.49 -9.78 17.97
N GLU A 63 -5.13 -10.99 18.38
CA GLU A 63 -4.28 -11.90 17.60
C GLU A 63 -4.95 -12.24 16.26
N GLU A 64 -6.23 -12.61 16.28
CA GLU A 64 -7.00 -12.96 15.09
C GLU A 64 -7.18 -11.77 14.12
N VAL A 65 -7.38 -10.54 14.61
CA VAL A 65 -7.37 -9.33 13.78
C VAL A 65 -6.04 -9.17 13.06
N THR A 66 -4.94 -9.36 13.79
CA THR A 66 -3.59 -9.18 13.25
C THR A 66 -3.28 -10.20 12.17
N ASP A 67 -3.64 -11.47 12.40
CA ASP A 67 -3.45 -12.55 11.42
C ASP A 67 -4.26 -12.29 10.14
N VAL A 68 -5.54 -11.91 10.29
CA VAL A 68 -6.41 -11.61 9.14
C VAL A 68 -5.90 -10.42 8.33
N ILE A 69 -5.47 -9.35 9.01
CA ILE A 69 -4.88 -8.17 8.34
C ILE A 69 -3.60 -8.57 7.61
N GLY A 70 -2.70 -9.28 8.29
CA GLY A 70 -1.41 -9.70 7.74
C GLY A 70 -1.56 -10.56 6.49
N ASP A 71 -2.42 -11.58 6.54
CA ASP A 71 -2.68 -12.48 5.42
C ASP A 71 -3.32 -11.74 4.24
N CYS A 72 -4.25 -10.82 4.51
CA CYS A 72 -4.90 -10.01 3.49
C CYS A 72 -3.89 -9.10 2.80
N PHE A 73 -3.11 -8.33 3.56
CA PHE A 73 -2.07 -7.45 3.02
C PHE A 73 -1.02 -8.22 2.24
N GLN A 74 -0.56 -9.36 2.74
CA GLN A 74 0.43 -10.17 2.04
C GLN A 74 -0.11 -10.64 0.68
N ALA A 75 -1.35 -11.14 0.64
CA ALA A 75 -1.96 -11.58 -0.61
C ALA A 75 -2.12 -10.44 -1.64
N LEU A 76 -2.48 -9.24 -1.18
CA LEU A 76 -2.57 -8.06 -2.06
C LEU A 76 -1.18 -7.64 -2.56
N LEU A 77 -0.17 -7.63 -1.69
CA LEU A 77 1.19 -7.26 -2.06
C LEU A 77 1.85 -8.28 -3.01
N ASP A 78 1.52 -9.56 -2.89
CA ASP A 78 1.94 -10.61 -3.83
C ASP A 78 1.42 -10.37 -5.26
N VAL A 79 0.31 -9.64 -5.42
CA VAL A 79 -0.18 -9.17 -6.73
C VAL A 79 0.59 -7.93 -7.20
N VAL A 80 0.91 -7.02 -6.28
CA VAL A 80 1.51 -5.70 -6.59
C VAL A 80 2.98 -5.82 -6.98
N TYR A 81 3.77 -6.60 -6.25
CA TYR A 81 5.23 -6.64 -6.41
C TYR A 81 5.69 -7.17 -7.78
N PRO A 82 5.09 -8.24 -8.36
CA PRO A 82 5.46 -8.71 -9.70
C PRO A 82 5.21 -7.67 -10.80
N LEU A 83 4.32 -6.70 -10.56
CA LEU A 83 4.02 -5.58 -11.46
C LEU A 83 4.89 -4.34 -11.15
N GLY A 84 5.91 -4.47 -10.31
CA GLY A 84 6.85 -3.39 -9.98
C GLY A 84 6.24 -2.27 -9.14
N GLY A 85 5.09 -2.51 -8.49
CA GLY A 85 4.53 -1.58 -7.53
C GLY A 85 5.33 -1.58 -6.24
N ARG A 86 5.43 -0.41 -5.60
CA ARG A 86 6.12 -0.24 -4.31
C ARG A 86 5.11 0.20 -3.27
N LEU A 87 5.06 -0.50 -2.14
CA LEU A 87 4.33 -0.04 -0.97
C LEU A 87 5.06 1.18 -0.37
N LEU A 88 4.36 2.29 -0.28
CA LEU A 88 4.84 3.53 0.34
C LEU A 88 4.42 3.64 1.79
N LYS A 89 3.19 3.27 2.14
CA LYS A 89 2.69 3.35 3.51
C LYS A 89 1.41 2.53 3.67
N PHE A 90 1.21 2.02 4.88
CA PHE A 90 -0.10 1.59 5.35
C PHE A 90 -0.82 2.76 6.03
N GLY A 91 -2.04 3.06 5.57
CA GLY A 91 -2.90 4.10 6.13
C GLY A 91 -3.86 3.56 7.20
N GLY A 92 -3.43 2.60 8.01
CA GLY A 92 -4.33 1.76 8.80
C GLY A 92 -4.74 0.53 8.00
N ASP A 93 -5.96 0.52 7.47
CA ASP A 93 -6.53 -0.49 6.56
C ASP A 93 -6.33 -0.18 5.08
N ALA A 94 -5.67 0.93 4.76
CA ALA A 94 -5.35 1.33 3.40
C ALA A 94 -3.91 1.01 2.97
N LEU A 95 -3.71 0.79 1.68
CA LEU A 95 -2.41 0.66 1.02
C LEU A 95 -2.19 1.85 0.08
N LEU A 96 -1.06 2.54 0.24
CA LEU A 96 -0.58 3.54 -0.70
C LEU A 96 0.59 2.98 -1.50
N LEU A 97 0.40 2.85 -2.82
CA LEU A 97 1.34 2.20 -3.72
C LEU A 97 1.82 3.18 -4.80
N LEU A 98 3.05 3.00 -5.26
CA LEU A 98 3.63 3.79 -6.35
C LEU A 98 4.26 2.91 -7.42
N PHE A 99 3.92 3.21 -8.66
CA PHE A 99 4.50 2.61 -9.86
C PHE A 99 5.26 3.71 -10.62
N THR A 100 6.50 3.42 -11.02
CA THR A 100 7.36 4.33 -11.79
C THR A 100 7.99 3.62 -12.99
N GLY A 101 8.72 4.36 -13.84
CA GLY A 101 9.38 3.82 -15.03
C GLY A 101 8.43 3.62 -16.20
N SER A 102 8.86 2.88 -17.24
CA SER A 102 8.03 2.58 -18.40
C SER A 102 6.68 2.01 -17.98
N ASP A 103 5.59 2.24 -18.72
CA ASP A 103 4.29 1.58 -18.51
C ASP A 103 3.70 1.63 -17.09
N HIS A 104 4.10 2.60 -16.26
CA HIS A 104 3.70 2.67 -14.85
C HIS A 104 2.17 2.69 -14.68
N ALA A 105 1.44 3.41 -15.55
CA ALA A 105 -0.02 3.48 -15.54
C ALA A 105 -0.68 2.13 -15.82
N ARG A 106 -0.25 1.43 -16.89
CA ARG A 106 -0.78 0.12 -17.25
C ARG A 106 -0.54 -0.91 -16.14
N ARG A 107 0.65 -0.90 -15.53
CA ARG A 107 0.96 -1.82 -14.42
C ARG A 107 0.15 -1.51 -13.17
N ALA A 108 -0.03 -0.24 -12.83
CA ALA A 108 -0.87 0.18 -11.71
C ALA A 108 -2.32 -0.28 -11.88
N VAL A 109 -2.91 -0.08 -13.06
CA VAL A 109 -4.28 -0.55 -13.36
C VAL A 109 -4.38 -2.08 -13.30
N ASN A 110 -3.42 -2.80 -13.88
CA ASN A 110 -3.38 -4.26 -13.80
C ASN A 110 -3.27 -4.75 -12.35
N ALA A 111 -2.46 -4.08 -11.53
CA ALA A 111 -2.32 -4.40 -10.11
C ALA A 111 -3.64 -4.17 -9.36
N ALA A 112 -4.32 -3.04 -9.61
CA ALA A 112 -5.62 -2.74 -9.01
C ALA A 112 -6.68 -3.79 -9.36
N VAL A 113 -6.78 -4.19 -10.63
CA VAL A 113 -7.71 -5.25 -11.07
C VAL A 113 -7.35 -6.59 -10.40
N GLY A 114 -6.07 -6.92 -10.32
CA GLY A 114 -5.59 -8.12 -9.64
C GLY A 114 -5.94 -8.11 -8.14
N MET A 115 -5.73 -6.97 -7.47
CA MET A 115 -6.05 -6.78 -6.05
C MET A 115 -7.55 -6.94 -5.78
N LEU A 116 -8.43 -6.37 -6.62
CA LEU A 116 -9.88 -6.58 -6.48
C LEU A 116 -10.27 -8.06 -6.59
N LYS A 117 -9.69 -8.78 -7.56
CA LYS A 117 -9.94 -10.20 -7.74
C LYS A 117 -9.46 -11.00 -6.53
N GLU A 118 -8.27 -10.68 -6.03
CA GLU A 118 -7.66 -11.34 -4.89
C GLU A 118 -8.44 -11.07 -3.61
N MET A 119 -8.91 -9.84 -3.40
CA MET A 119 -9.82 -9.47 -2.31
C MET A 119 -11.11 -10.29 -2.34
N GLY A 120 -11.66 -10.60 -3.51
CA GLY A 120 -12.81 -11.51 -3.64
C GLY A 120 -12.55 -12.94 -3.12
N ARG A 121 -11.27 -13.36 -3.09
CA ARG A 121 -10.82 -14.65 -2.56
C ARG A 121 -10.48 -14.56 -1.07
N VAL A 122 -9.60 -13.64 -0.68
CA VAL A 122 -9.06 -13.54 0.69
C VAL A 122 -9.97 -12.77 1.64
N GLY A 123 -10.82 -11.89 1.14
CA GLY A 123 -11.72 -11.07 1.94
C GLY A 123 -12.87 -11.85 2.59
N LYS A 124 -13.09 -13.11 2.22
CA LYS A 124 -14.10 -13.98 2.87
C LYS A 124 -13.50 -14.62 4.12
N VAL A 125 -13.54 -13.89 5.23
CA VAL A 125 -12.89 -14.31 6.47
C VAL A 125 -13.91 -14.99 7.38
N LYS A 126 -13.50 -16.13 7.95
CA LYS A 126 -14.22 -16.78 9.05
C LYS A 126 -13.42 -16.57 10.32
N THR A 127 -14.07 -16.00 11.32
CA THR A 127 -13.46 -15.69 12.61
C THR A 127 -14.21 -16.34 13.77
N SER A 128 -13.66 -16.22 14.98
CA SER A 128 -14.35 -16.57 16.23
C SER A 128 -15.67 -15.81 16.42
N GLY A 129 -15.74 -14.56 15.94
CA GLY A 129 -16.94 -13.71 16.01
C GLY A 129 -17.97 -13.93 14.91
N GLY A 130 -17.63 -14.66 13.83
CA GLY A 130 -18.57 -14.96 12.74
C GLY A 130 -17.92 -14.97 11.36
N ARG A 131 -18.69 -14.66 10.33
CA ARG A 131 -18.17 -14.48 8.96
C ARG A 131 -18.26 -13.02 8.58
N ILE A 132 -17.17 -12.48 8.05
CA ILE A 132 -17.14 -11.14 7.47
C ILE A 132 -16.67 -11.21 6.02
N THR A 133 -17.08 -10.24 5.23
CA THR A 133 -16.56 -10.04 3.87
C THR A 133 -15.89 -8.69 3.80
N LEU A 134 -14.56 -8.70 3.75
CA LEU A 134 -13.75 -7.54 3.42
C LEU A 134 -13.91 -7.21 1.94
N ARG A 135 -13.92 -5.92 1.63
CA ARG A 135 -13.95 -5.39 0.27
C ARG A 135 -12.98 -4.22 0.19
N MET A 136 -12.68 -3.76 -1.01
CA MET A 136 -11.81 -2.61 -1.18
C MET A 136 -12.32 -1.64 -2.26
N SER A 137 -12.09 -0.35 -2.05
CA SER A 137 -12.17 0.72 -3.06
C SER A 137 -10.75 1.06 -3.52
N ILE A 138 -10.59 1.47 -4.78
CA ILE A 138 -9.27 1.82 -5.32
C ILE A 138 -9.35 3.10 -6.15
N GLY A 139 -8.52 4.08 -5.79
CA GLY A 139 -8.25 5.29 -6.58
C GLY A 139 -6.90 5.22 -7.29
N ILE A 140 -6.85 5.64 -8.56
CA ILE A 140 -5.63 5.63 -9.37
C ILE A 140 -5.43 6.96 -10.09
N HIS A 141 -4.26 7.56 -9.89
CA HIS A 141 -3.86 8.79 -10.59
C HIS A 141 -2.40 8.76 -11.04
N SER A 142 -2.14 9.34 -12.21
CA SER A 142 -0.81 9.48 -12.81
C SER A 142 -0.42 10.93 -12.85
N GLY A 143 0.78 11.24 -12.38
CA GLY A 143 1.28 12.61 -12.26
C GLY A 143 2.67 12.66 -11.62
N SER A 144 3.11 13.88 -11.32
CA SER A 144 4.28 14.16 -10.49
C SER A 144 3.86 14.30 -9.04
N PHE A 145 4.51 13.55 -8.16
CA PHE A 145 4.21 13.53 -6.73
C PHE A 145 5.38 14.12 -5.94
N ASP A 146 5.08 14.98 -4.98
CA ASP A 146 6.07 15.59 -4.11
C ASP A 146 6.30 14.72 -2.88
N PHE A 147 7.54 14.24 -2.71
CA PHE A 147 7.96 13.49 -1.55
C PHE A 147 8.88 14.35 -0.68
N TYR A 148 8.63 14.35 0.63
CA TYR A 148 9.47 15.00 1.63
C TYR A 148 9.88 14.02 2.72
N LEU A 149 11.13 14.08 3.14
CA LEU A 149 11.62 13.48 4.37
C LEU A 149 11.66 14.55 5.45
N VAL A 150 10.74 14.43 6.42
CA VAL A 150 10.56 15.44 7.49
C VAL A 150 10.97 14.85 8.83
N GLY A 151 11.71 15.63 9.62
CA GLY A 151 12.24 15.23 10.91
C GLY A 151 13.75 15.02 10.89
N ASP A 152 14.30 14.60 12.02
CA ASP A 152 15.74 14.45 12.23
C ASP A 152 16.07 13.05 12.78
N SER A 153 15.90 12.84 14.09
CA SER A 153 16.10 11.53 14.74
C SER A 153 15.09 10.46 14.29
N HIS A 154 13.88 10.87 13.93
CA HIS A 154 12.89 10.09 13.18
C HIS A 154 12.56 10.87 11.91
N ARG A 155 12.69 10.22 10.75
CA ARG A 155 12.32 10.81 9.46
C ARG A 155 11.06 10.16 8.94
N GLU A 156 10.04 10.96 8.70
CA GLU A 156 8.77 10.53 8.13
C GLU A 156 8.73 10.88 6.64
N LEU A 157 8.27 9.94 5.81
CA LEU A 157 7.98 10.18 4.41
C LEU A 157 6.60 10.83 4.28
N ILE A 158 6.56 12.08 3.82
CA ILE A 158 5.35 12.83 3.52
C ILE A 158 5.18 12.92 2.01
N ILE A 159 3.96 12.66 1.54
CA ILE A 159 3.57 12.72 0.14
C ILE A 159 2.52 13.80 0.01
N THR A 160 2.73 14.73 -0.91
CA THR A 160 1.93 15.95 -1.06
C THR A 160 1.85 16.33 -2.54
N GLY A 161 1.18 17.45 -2.83
CA GLY A 161 0.96 17.97 -4.16
C GLY A 161 -0.41 17.59 -4.70
N SER A 162 -0.81 18.28 -5.77
CA SER A 162 -2.12 18.07 -6.41
C SER A 162 -2.33 16.64 -6.87
N ALA A 163 -1.28 15.96 -7.37
CA ALA A 163 -1.37 14.57 -7.78
C ALA A 163 -1.72 13.62 -6.62
N ALA A 164 -1.15 13.86 -5.43
CA ALA A 164 -1.49 13.09 -4.23
C ALA A 164 -2.95 13.33 -3.82
N THR A 165 -3.39 14.60 -3.83
CA THR A 165 -4.80 14.97 -3.60
C THR A 165 -5.73 14.28 -4.57
N THR A 166 -5.45 14.33 -5.88
CA THR A 166 -6.28 13.67 -6.90
C THR A 166 -6.31 12.16 -6.72
N THR A 167 -5.23 11.53 -6.27
CA THR A 167 -5.24 10.09 -5.97
C THR A 167 -6.24 9.77 -4.85
N ALA A 168 -6.25 10.56 -3.78
CA ALA A 168 -7.21 10.42 -2.69
C ALA A 168 -8.64 10.71 -3.14
N GLU A 169 -8.86 11.72 -3.98
CA GLU A 169 -10.17 12.03 -4.56
C GLU A 169 -10.70 10.89 -5.43
N MET A 170 -9.84 10.22 -6.20
CA MET A 170 -10.24 9.02 -6.95
C MET A 170 -10.64 7.89 -6.02
N GLU A 171 -9.90 7.66 -4.93
CA GLU A 171 -10.26 6.62 -3.96
C GLU A 171 -11.63 6.92 -3.34
N THR A 172 -11.85 8.17 -2.88
CA THR A 172 -13.13 8.61 -2.31
C THR A 172 -14.29 8.51 -3.30
N ALA A 173 -14.03 8.62 -4.60
CA ALA A 173 -15.04 8.46 -5.65
C ALA A 173 -15.37 6.99 -5.95
N ALA A 174 -14.54 6.03 -5.53
CA ALA A 174 -14.76 4.61 -5.74
C ALA A 174 -15.59 3.99 -4.61
N SER A 175 -16.61 3.21 -4.97
CA SER A 175 -17.32 2.37 -4.00
C SER A 175 -16.56 1.06 -3.74
N ALA A 176 -16.98 0.33 -2.69
CA ALA A 176 -16.44 -0.99 -2.40
C ALA A 176 -16.62 -1.95 -3.60
N GLY A 177 -15.50 -2.44 -4.14
CA GLY A 177 -15.44 -3.28 -5.34
C GLY A 177 -15.17 -2.52 -6.64
N GLU A 178 -14.98 -1.20 -6.58
CA GLU A 178 -14.75 -0.35 -7.76
C GLU A 178 -13.31 0.17 -7.83
N ILE A 179 -12.90 0.52 -9.05
CA ILE A 179 -11.65 1.22 -9.34
C ILE A 179 -12.02 2.53 -10.02
N ALA A 180 -11.69 3.65 -9.41
CA ALA A 180 -11.76 4.97 -10.03
C ALA A 180 -10.39 5.33 -10.60
N VAL A 181 -10.38 5.73 -11.87
CA VAL A 181 -9.18 6.08 -12.60
C VAL A 181 -9.32 7.51 -13.09
N SER A 182 -8.36 8.37 -12.72
CA SER A 182 -8.37 9.76 -13.19
C SER A 182 -8.18 9.82 -14.71
N PRO A 183 -8.68 10.88 -15.39
CA PRO A 183 -8.47 11.07 -16.82
C PRO A 183 -6.98 11.03 -17.24
N ALA A 184 -6.09 11.56 -16.40
CA ALA A 184 -4.65 11.58 -16.65
C ALA A 184 -3.99 10.19 -16.69
N THR A 185 -4.62 9.18 -16.09
CA THR A 185 -4.16 7.78 -16.15
C THR A 185 -4.80 7.02 -17.31
N ALA A 186 -5.97 7.46 -17.78
CA ALA A 186 -6.74 6.78 -18.81
C ALA A 186 -6.31 7.12 -20.26
N SER A 187 -5.35 8.03 -20.42
CA SER A 187 -4.81 8.51 -21.69
C SER A 187 -3.74 7.62 -22.31
#